data_AF-A0A4Y2HKN7-F1
#
_entry.id   AF-A0A4Y2HKN7-F1
#
_cell.length_a   1.000
_cell.length_b   1.000
_cell.length_c   1.000
_cell.angle_alpha   90.00
_cell.angle_beta   90.00
_cell.angle_gamma   90.00
#
_symmetry.space_group_name_H-M   'P 1'
#
loop_
_entity.id
_entity.type
_entity.pdbx_description
1 polymer ?
#
loop_
_entity_poly.entity_id
_entity_poly.type
_entity_poly.pdbx_seq_one_letter_code
_entity_poly.pdbx_strand_id
1 'polypeptide(L)'
;MQLFSEFLACKILPGENISLFAVKLLRLQEKLKGINNPIDEDYMCFQLLKYLPSRYGSIVQSILRCNDDKFKFNEIQLELVAEESRLQVRASDNNEEHIETHSISSSRKSLVCFHCNRSGHFRNKCPELQKKVPSVSSGFD
;
A
#
# COMPACT_ATOMS: atom_id res chain seq x y z
N MET A 1 6.80 6.98 -33.57
CA MET A 1 7.74 5.94 -33.11
C MET A 1 7.00 4.91 -32.26
N GLN A 2 6.82 3.67 -32.75
CA GLN A 2 6.07 2.61 -32.04
C GLN A 2 6.74 2.23 -30.70
N LEU A 3 8.07 2.05 -30.68
CA LEU A 3 8.82 1.68 -29.47
C LEU A 3 8.76 2.70 -28.34
N PHE A 4 8.77 4.00 -28.65
CA PHE A 4 8.64 5.04 -27.63
C PHE A 4 7.24 5.04 -27.03
N SER A 5 6.22 4.74 -27.84
CA SER A 5 4.84 4.59 -27.37
C SER A 5 4.71 3.37 -26.45
N GLU A 6 5.36 2.26 -26.79
CA GLU A 6 5.47 1.07 -25.93
C GLU A 6 6.18 1.37 -24.60
N PHE A 7 7.25 2.16 -24.63
CA PHE A 7 7.93 2.62 -23.42
C PHE A 7 6.98 3.39 -22.51
N LEU A 8 6.29 4.41 -23.02
CA LEU A 8 5.35 5.23 -22.23
C LEU A 8 4.15 4.44 -21.68
N ALA A 9 3.72 3.41 -22.42
CA ALA A 9 2.64 2.50 -22.02
C ALA A 9 3.11 1.38 -21.08
N CYS A 10 4.42 1.19 -20.90
CA CYS A 10 4.97 0.16 -20.04
C CYS A 10 4.62 0.47 -18.58
N LYS A 11 3.81 -0.38 -17.97
CA LYS A 11 3.35 -0.29 -16.58
C LYS A 11 3.61 -1.60 -15.86
N ILE A 12 3.70 -1.51 -14.53
CA ILE A 12 3.67 -2.69 -13.67
C ILE A 12 2.30 -3.36 -13.76
N LEU A 13 2.29 -4.68 -13.85
CA LEU A 13 1.09 -5.50 -13.92
C LEU A 13 0.67 -6.02 -12.52
N PRO A 14 -0.60 -6.40 -12.33
CA PRO A 14 -1.01 -7.04 -11.08
C PRO A 14 -0.18 -8.29 -10.79
N GLY A 15 0.42 -8.37 -9.60
CA GLY A 15 1.26 -9.50 -9.17
C GLY A 15 2.69 -9.48 -9.72
N GLU A 16 3.04 -8.52 -10.58
CA GLU A 16 4.42 -8.33 -11.02
C GLU A 16 5.25 -7.66 -9.93
N ASN A 17 6.50 -8.11 -9.77
CA ASN A 17 7.44 -7.54 -8.83
C ASN A 17 8.28 -6.42 -9.47
N ILE A 18 8.88 -5.57 -8.63
CA ILE A 18 9.65 -4.40 -9.07
C ILE A 18 10.79 -4.80 -10.03
N SER A 19 11.52 -5.86 -9.71
CA SER A 19 12.65 -6.32 -10.53
C SER A 19 12.22 -6.69 -11.95
N LEU A 20 11.10 -7.38 -12.12
CA LEU A 20 10.60 -7.74 -13.46
C LEU A 20 10.13 -6.49 -14.21
N PHE A 21 9.48 -5.55 -13.52
CA PHE A 21 9.09 -4.28 -14.13
C PHE A 21 10.30 -3.47 -14.62
N ALA A 22 11.35 -3.34 -13.80
CA ALA A 22 12.58 -2.66 -14.18
C ALA A 22 13.25 -3.32 -15.40
N VAL A 23 13.31 -4.66 -15.45
CA VAL A 23 13.84 -5.39 -16.62
C VAL A 23 13.05 -5.10 -17.90
N LYS A 24 11.72 -4.95 -17.83
CA LYS A 24 10.93 -4.56 -19.02
C LYS A 24 11.31 -3.17 -19.53
N LEU A 25 11.53 -2.21 -18.63
CA LEU A 25 11.96 -0.86 -19.02
C LEU A 25 13.37 -0.89 -19.64
N LEU A 26 14.32 -1.58 -19.02
CA LEU A 26 15.68 -1.72 -19.54
C LEU A 26 15.71 -2.34 -20.94
N ARG A 27 14.89 -3.38 -21.18
CA ARG A 27 14.76 -3.97 -22.53
C ARG A 27 14.22 -2.98 -23.57
N LEU A 28 13.30 -2.11 -23.18
CA LEU A 28 12.78 -1.07 -24.08
C LEU A 28 13.82 0.01 -24.33
N GLN A 29 14.60 0.40 -23.31
CA GLN A 29 15.72 1.31 -23.42
C GLN A 29 16.79 0.80 -24.39
N GLU A 30 17.16 -0.49 -24.30
CA GLU A 30 18.14 -1.11 -25.20
C GLU A 30 17.66 -1.09 -26.65
N LYS A 31 16.40 -1.44 -26.90
CA LYS A 31 15.79 -1.38 -28.24
C LYS A 31 15.80 0.03 -28.81
N LEU A 32 15.47 1.03 -27.98
CA LEU A 32 15.43 2.43 -28.37
C LEU A 32 16.84 3.00 -28.64
N LYS A 33 17.82 2.61 -27.83
CA LYS A 33 19.24 2.89 -28.07
C LYS A 33 19.72 2.29 -29.40
N GLY A 34 19.29 1.07 -29.73
CA GLY A 34 19.63 0.39 -30.98
C GLY A 34 19.13 1.10 -32.26
N ILE A 35 18.13 1.97 -32.16
CA ILE A 35 17.62 2.78 -33.28
C ILE A 35 18.07 4.26 -33.21
N ASN A 36 19.14 4.55 -32.47
CA ASN A 36 19.67 5.91 -32.25
C ASN A 36 18.65 6.86 -31.60
N ASN A 37 17.75 6.35 -30.76
CA ASN A 37 16.81 7.15 -30.00
C ASN A 37 16.92 6.84 -28.49
N PRO A 38 18.08 7.12 -27.86
CA PRO A 38 18.28 6.80 -26.44
C PRO A 38 17.27 7.55 -25.57
N ILE A 39 16.79 6.86 -24.52
CA ILE A 39 15.99 7.49 -23.47
C ILE A 39 16.95 8.05 -22.42
N ASP A 40 16.70 9.29 -22.02
CA ASP A 40 17.39 9.95 -20.92
C ASP A 40 17.10 9.25 -19.57
N GLU A 41 18.10 9.19 -18.70
CA GLU A 41 18.02 8.44 -17.45
C GLU A 41 16.88 8.91 -16.56
N ASP A 42 16.59 10.21 -16.52
CA ASP A 42 15.52 10.75 -15.68
C ASP A 42 14.16 10.24 -16.14
N TYR A 43 13.95 10.12 -17.46
CA TYR A 43 12.72 9.52 -18.00
C TYR A 43 12.59 8.05 -17.64
N MET A 44 13.68 7.30 -17.59
CA MET A 44 13.67 5.91 -17.11
C MET A 44 13.24 5.85 -15.64
N CYS A 45 13.81 6.72 -14.80
CA CYS A 45 13.48 6.85 -13.39
C CYS A 45 12.00 7.21 -13.19
N PHE A 46 11.50 8.23 -13.87
CA PHE A 46 10.10 8.64 -13.79
C PHE A 46 9.16 7.52 -14.26
N GLN A 47 9.51 6.80 -15.32
CA GLN A 47 8.69 5.71 -15.82
C GLN A 47 8.60 4.54 -14.82
N LEU A 48 9.69 4.24 -14.11
CA LEU A 48 9.72 3.24 -13.03
C LEU A 48 8.83 3.63 -11.85
N LEU A 49 8.72 4.93 -11.54
CA LEU A 49 7.91 5.43 -10.41
C LEU A 49 6.43 5.61 -10.75
N LYS A 50 6.11 5.98 -11.99
CA LYS A 50 4.79 6.49 -12.43
C LYS A 50 3.62 5.56 -12.15
N TYR A 51 3.80 4.25 -12.30
CA TYR A 51 2.70 3.28 -12.24
C TYR A 51 2.73 2.41 -10.97
N LEU A 52 3.56 2.77 -9.99
CA LEU A 52 3.65 2.00 -8.76
C LEU A 52 2.32 2.04 -7.97
N PRO A 53 1.92 0.93 -7.34
CA PRO A 53 0.75 0.90 -6.46
C PRO A 53 0.85 1.91 -5.31
N SER A 54 -0.29 2.38 -4.80
CA SER A 54 -0.36 3.42 -3.75
C SER A 54 0.42 3.08 -2.47
N ARG A 55 0.61 1.80 -2.16
CA ARG A 55 1.43 1.32 -1.02
C ARG A 55 2.90 1.73 -1.10
N TYR A 56 3.41 2.08 -2.27
CA TYR A 56 4.77 2.62 -2.47
C TYR A 56 4.82 4.15 -2.29
N GLY A 57 3.71 4.83 -1.99
CA GLY A 57 3.66 6.30 -1.99
C GLY A 57 4.71 6.97 -1.11
N SER A 58 4.99 6.40 0.07
CA SER A 58 6.00 6.94 0.99
C SER A 58 7.42 6.86 0.41
N ILE A 59 7.82 5.72 -0.17
CA ILE A 59 9.15 5.58 -0.76
C ILE A 59 9.29 6.45 -2.01
N VAL A 60 8.24 6.55 -2.85
CA VAL A 60 8.25 7.41 -4.03
C VAL A 60 8.46 8.87 -3.62
N GLN A 61 7.77 9.35 -2.58
CA GLN A 61 7.94 10.71 -2.10
C GLN A 61 9.33 10.95 -1.48
N SER A 62 9.93 9.92 -0.87
CA SER A 62 11.30 9.99 -0.36
C SER A 62 12.30 10.12 -1.51
N ILE A 63 12.19 9.26 -2.52
CA ILE A 63 13.05 9.25 -3.72
C ILE A 63 12.98 10.58 -4.46
N LEU A 64 11.77 11.13 -4.67
CA LEU A 64 11.59 12.41 -5.38
C LEU A 64 12.12 13.63 -4.61
N ARG A 65 12.47 13.48 -3.33
CA ARG A 65 13.11 14.52 -2.51
C ARG A 65 14.62 14.34 -2.41
N CYS A 66 15.17 13.23 -2.92
CA CYS A 66 16.60 13.05 -2.97
C CYS A 66 17.24 14.01 -3.98
N ASN A 67 18.50 14.37 -3.73
CA ASN A 67 19.28 15.16 -4.67
C ASN A 67 19.51 14.38 -5.98
N ASP A 68 19.73 15.10 -7.08
CA ASP A 68 19.90 14.55 -8.43
C ASP A 68 21.01 13.48 -8.51
N ASP A 69 22.08 13.60 -7.71
CA ASP A 69 23.17 12.60 -7.67
C ASP A 69 22.69 11.20 -7.25
N LYS A 70 21.60 11.12 -6.48
CA LYS A 70 20.99 9.85 -6.05
C LYS A 70 19.81 9.44 -6.91
N PHE A 71 19.33 10.32 -7.79
CA PHE A 71 18.21 10.05 -8.67
C PHE A 71 18.68 9.27 -9.91
N LYS A 72 19.15 8.05 -9.68
CA LYS A 72 19.71 7.15 -10.69
C LYS A 72 18.91 5.86 -10.77
N PHE A 73 18.76 5.31 -11.97
CA PHE A 73 17.83 4.21 -12.20
C PHE A 73 18.13 3.00 -11.31
N ASN A 74 19.42 2.64 -11.20
CA ASN A 74 19.87 1.52 -10.37
C ASN A 74 19.59 1.76 -8.87
N GLU A 75 19.88 2.96 -8.37
CA GLU A 75 19.66 3.32 -6.97
C GLU A 75 18.17 3.29 -6.63
N ILE A 76 17.32 3.85 -7.50
CA ILE A 76 15.87 3.81 -7.36
C ILE A 76 15.35 2.38 -7.39
N GLN A 77 15.84 1.54 -8.32
CA GLN A 77 15.46 0.12 -8.38
C GLN A 77 15.79 -0.60 -7.07
N LEU A 78 16.99 -0.39 -6.51
CA LEU A 78 17.42 -1.00 -5.25
C LEU A 78 16.52 -0.59 -4.08
N GLU A 79 16.24 0.70 -3.93
CA GLU A 79 15.34 1.24 -2.90
C GLU A 79 13.91 0.65 -3.02
N LEU A 80 13.40 0.55 -4.25
CA LEU A 80 12.06 -0.01 -4.49
C LEU A 80 11.99 -1.52 -4.22
N VAL A 81 13.05 -2.28 -4.49
CA VAL A 81 13.13 -3.72 -4.16
C VAL A 81 13.22 -3.94 -2.64
N ALA A 82 13.97 -3.08 -1.94
CA ALA A 82 14.00 -3.09 -0.48
C ALA A 82 12.61 -2.78 0.11
N GLU A 83 11.92 -1.77 -0.43
CA GLU A 83 10.55 -1.44 -0.03
C GLU A 83 9.57 -2.58 -0.33
N GLU A 84 9.68 -3.23 -1.49
CA GLU A 84 8.86 -4.40 -1.85
C GLU A 84 8.99 -5.50 -0.80
N SER A 85 10.22 -5.81 -0.38
CA SER A 85 10.50 -6.78 0.68
C SER A 85 9.88 -6.36 2.01
N ARG A 86 10.00 -5.08 2.37
CA ARG A 86 9.41 -4.50 3.58
C ARG A 86 7.87 -4.56 3.57
N LEU A 87 7.24 -4.36 2.42
CA LEU A 87 5.79 -4.45 2.25
C LEU A 87 5.30 -5.90 2.29
N GLN A 88 6.09 -6.85 1.80
CA GLN A 88 5.77 -8.27 1.85
C GLN A 88 5.75 -8.80 3.29
N VAL A 89 6.72 -8.42 4.12
CA VAL A 89 6.74 -8.78 5.56
C VAL A 89 5.51 -8.23 6.29
N ARG A 90 5.16 -6.95 6.07
CA ARG A 90 3.94 -6.38 6.67
C ARG A 90 2.67 -7.11 6.23
N ALA A 91 2.64 -7.62 5.00
CA ALA A 91 1.49 -8.38 4.51
C ALA A 91 1.40 -9.78 5.14
N SER A 92 2.53 -10.42 5.48
CA SER A 92 2.54 -11.69 6.21
C SER A 92 2.15 -11.52 7.68
N ASP A 93 2.59 -10.45 8.34
CA ASP A 93 2.25 -10.17 9.74
C ASP A 93 0.74 -9.91 9.91
N ASN A 94 0.11 -9.29 8.90
CA ASN A 94 -1.34 -9.07 8.85
C ASN A 94 -2.17 -10.35 8.67
N ASN A 95 -1.56 -11.51 8.43
CA ASN A 95 -2.24 -12.80 8.43
C ASN A 95 -2.23 -13.50 9.81
N GLU A 96 -1.55 -12.95 10.83
CA GLU A 96 -1.48 -13.56 12.18
C GLU A 96 -2.06 -12.73 13.34
N GLU A 97 -2.55 -11.50 13.15
CA GLU A 97 -3.22 -10.77 14.25
C GLU A 97 -4.61 -10.24 13.91
N HIS A 98 -5.61 -10.96 14.41
CA HIS A 98 -6.89 -10.40 14.84
C HIS A 98 -6.63 -9.49 16.04
N ILE A 99 -6.15 -8.27 15.83
CA ILE A 99 -6.31 -7.17 16.80
C ILE A 99 -6.79 -5.92 16.06
N GLU A 100 -8.08 -5.65 16.21
CA GLU A 100 -8.72 -4.40 15.81
C GLU A 100 -8.02 -3.22 16.51
N THR A 101 -7.29 -2.40 15.75
CA THR A 101 -6.95 -1.05 16.19
C THR A 101 -7.52 -0.03 15.22
N HIS A 102 -8.45 0.75 15.74
CA HIS A 102 -9.23 1.74 15.01
C HIS A 102 -8.37 2.85 14.40
N SER A 103 -8.55 3.10 13.10
CA SER A 103 -8.38 4.43 12.51
C SER A 103 -9.45 4.67 11.44
N ILE A 104 -10.07 5.84 11.55
CA ILE A 104 -11.36 6.22 10.99
C ILE A 104 -11.23 6.45 9.49
N SER A 105 -11.86 5.61 8.66
CA SER A 105 -12.59 6.07 7.46
C SER A 105 -13.48 4.96 6.86
N SER A 106 -14.77 5.27 6.83
CA SER A 106 -15.78 4.85 5.84
C SER A 106 -15.74 3.43 5.28
N SER A 107 -16.30 2.47 6.02
CA SER A 107 -17.09 1.38 5.44
C SER A 107 -18.06 0.84 6.48
N ARG A 108 -19.36 0.99 6.20
CA ARG A 108 -20.48 0.53 7.04
C ARG A 108 -20.49 -1.00 7.12
N LYS A 109 -19.62 -1.59 7.93
CA LYS A 109 -19.81 -2.96 8.42
C LYS A 109 -20.70 -2.86 9.65
N SER A 110 -21.87 -3.49 9.60
CA SER A 110 -22.88 -3.47 10.65
C SER A 110 -22.27 -3.96 11.96
N LEU A 111 -22.04 -3.05 12.90
CA LEU A 111 -21.63 -3.38 14.25
C LEU A 111 -22.72 -4.23 14.91
N VAL A 112 -22.42 -5.50 15.24
CA VAL A 112 -23.34 -6.43 15.93
C VAL A 112 -22.88 -6.71 17.36
N CYS A 113 -23.85 -6.84 18.26
CA CYS A 113 -23.60 -7.11 19.67
C CYS A 113 -23.36 -8.61 19.91
N PHE A 114 -22.21 -8.99 20.45
CA PHE A 114 -21.85 -10.38 20.79
C PHE A 114 -22.64 -11.00 21.97
N HIS A 115 -23.67 -10.32 22.49
CA HIS A 115 -24.57 -10.88 23.52
C HIS A 115 -25.94 -11.18 22.95
N CYS A 116 -26.59 -10.19 22.34
CA CYS A 116 -27.96 -10.32 21.82
C CYS A 116 -28.03 -10.48 20.30
N ASN A 117 -26.87 -10.47 19.62
CA ASN A 117 -26.72 -10.53 18.17
C ASN A 117 -27.47 -9.43 17.38
N ARG A 118 -27.85 -8.33 18.05
CA ARG A 118 -28.49 -7.17 17.41
C ARG A 118 -27.46 -6.14 16.96
N SER A 119 -27.73 -5.48 15.85
CA SER A 119 -26.87 -4.40 15.36
C SER A 119 -27.02 -3.09 16.13
N GLY A 120 -26.00 -2.23 16.09
CA GLY A 120 -26.04 -0.85 16.60
C GLY A 120 -25.40 -0.62 17.97
N HIS A 121 -24.85 -1.66 18.61
CA HIS A 121 -24.15 -1.52 19.90
C HIS A 121 -23.16 -2.66 20.14
N PHE A 122 -22.16 -2.42 21.00
CA PHE A 122 -21.26 -3.45 21.53
C PHE A 122 -21.82 -4.09 22.80
N ARG A 123 -21.30 -5.27 23.18
CA ARG A 123 -21.73 -6.02 24.38
C ARG A 123 -21.74 -5.19 25.67
N ASN A 124 -20.74 -4.33 25.88
CA ASN A 124 -20.66 -3.45 27.05
C ASN A 124 -21.79 -2.41 27.13
N LYS A 125 -22.46 -2.12 26.01
CA LYS A 125 -23.61 -1.23 25.90
C LYS A 125 -24.89 -2.00 25.57
N CYS A 126 -24.92 -3.30 25.84
CA CYS A 126 -26.09 -4.12 25.55
C CYS A 126 -27.24 -3.79 26.53
N PRO A 127 -28.42 -3.39 26.02
CA PRO A 127 -29.57 -3.09 26.86
C PRO A 127 -30.01 -4.28 27.71
N GLU A 128 -29.78 -5.51 27.24
CA GLU A 128 -30.11 -6.73 27.98
C GLU A 128 -29.18 -6.96 29.17
N LEU A 129 -27.92 -6.52 29.09
CA LEU A 129 -26.96 -6.60 30.19
C LEU A 129 -27.18 -5.48 31.21
N GLN A 130 -27.59 -4.29 30.77
CA GLN A 130 -27.88 -3.15 31.65
C GLN A 130 -29.17 -3.34 32.47
N LYS A 131 -30.15 -4.10 31.95
CA LYS A 131 -31.40 -4.40 32.68
C LYS A 131 -31.24 -5.40 33.82
N LYS A 132 -30.07 -6.03 33.98
CA LYS A 132 -29.81 -7.06 35.01
C LYS A 132 -29.13 -6.54 36.27
N VAL A 133 -28.84 -5.24 36.38
CA VAL A 133 -28.37 -4.67 37.65
C VAL A 133 -29.60 -4.52 38.56
N PRO A 134 -29.73 -5.30 39.65
CA PRO A 134 -30.74 -5.00 40.65
C PRO A 134 -30.38 -3.64 41.24
N SER A 135 -31.31 -2.70 41.24
CA SER A 135 -31.21 -1.46 41.97
C SER A 135 -31.06 -1.77 43.46
N VAL A 136 -29.82 -1.84 43.95
CA VAL A 136 -29.53 -1.86 45.38
C VAL A 136 -29.84 -0.48 45.92
N SER A 137 -30.98 -0.36 46.60
CA SER A 137 -31.36 0.79 47.40
C SER A 137 -30.38 0.95 48.56
N SER A 138 -29.72 2.10 48.63
CA SER A 138 -28.87 2.52 49.74
C SER A 138 -29.73 2.81 50.98
N GLY A 139 -29.60 1.98 52.02
CA GLY A 139 -29.99 2.30 53.39
C GLY A 139 -28.74 2.32 54.27
N PHE A 140 -28.42 3.49 54.81
CA PHE A 140 -27.47 3.65 55.92
C PHE A 140 -28.31 3.74 57.20
N ASP A 141 -28.08 2.83 58.14
CA ASP A 141 -28.32 3.03 59.57
C ASP A 141 -26.99 3.44 60.23
#